data_AF-A0A0G0STN7-F1
#
_entry.id   AF-A0A0G0STN7-F1
#
_cell.length_a   1.000
_cell.length_b   1.000
_cell.length_c   1.000
_cell.angle_alpha   90.00
_cell.angle_beta   90.00
_cell.angle_gamma   90.00
#
_symmetry.space_group_name_H-M   'P 1'
#
loop_
_entity.id
_entity.type
_entity.pdbx_description
1 polymer ?
#
loop_
_entity_poly.entity_id
_entity_poly.type
_entity_poly.pdbx_seq_one_letter_code
_entity_poly.pdbx_strand_id
1 'polypeptide(L)'
;MWLVLSTSVLTFFVRDNLLQFTAVKMLWCLIIFWVFVCGSLIYLFRNLFWKYYLKISWPFAIKFTIFATIFFLIEEFIAVSINNYFYPITKGAVVLTASTNYWEVISQHSVVIFIPILVIFSLFIKFFKLNPQKSFLYFGIIGTLAEISIGGVMSLLEFAMWIFVYGLMVYLPSRVD
;
A
#
# COMPACT_ATOMS: atom_id res chain seq x y z
N MET A 1 -6.72 11.46 -10.73
CA MET A 1 -7.94 12.28 -10.59
C MET A 1 -8.79 11.83 -9.41
N TRP A 2 -9.31 10.59 -9.41
CA TRP A 2 -10.11 10.05 -8.30
C TRP A 2 -9.46 10.16 -6.93
N LEU A 3 -8.18 9.79 -6.81
CA LEU A 3 -7.41 9.91 -5.57
C LEU A 3 -7.43 11.32 -4.98
N VAL A 4 -7.06 12.32 -5.79
CA VAL A 4 -7.00 13.71 -5.35
C VAL A 4 -8.40 14.20 -4.97
N LEU A 5 -9.42 13.86 -5.76
CA LEU A 5 -10.79 14.28 -5.47
C LEU A 5 -11.32 13.67 -4.16
N SER A 6 -11.22 12.36 -3.96
CA SER A 6 -11.74 11.71 -2.75
C SER A 6 -11.03 12.21 -1.50
N THR A 7 -9.70 12.34 -1.54
CA THR A 7 -8.93 12.81 -0.38
C THR A 7 -9.16 14.31 -0.13
N SER A 8 -9.31 15.14 -1.17
CA SER A 8 -9.64 16.56 -1.00
C SER A 8 -11.02 16.77 -0.38
N VAL A 9 -12.03 15.99 -0.81
CA VAL A 9 -13.37 16.01 -0.23
C VAL A 9 -13.31 15.62 1.25
N LEU A 10 -12.61 14.54 1.58
CA LEU A 10 -12.43 14.12 2.97
C LEU A 10 -11.76 15.22 3.82
N THR A 11 -10.69 15.81 3.30
CA THR A 11 -9.96 16.91 3.96
C THR A 11 -10.88 18.07 4.32
N PHE A 12 -11.82 18.40 3.43
CA PHE A 12 -12.78 19.47 3.65
C PHE A 12 -13.77 19.12 4.78
N PHE A 13 -14.28 17.90 4.82
CA PHE A 13 -15.25 17.47 5.84
C PHE A 13 -14.65 17.33 7.24
N VAL A 14 -13.40 16.91 7.35
CA VAL A 14 -12.77 16.66 8.66
C VAL A 14 -12.05 17.88 9.25
N ARG A 15 -12.03 19.02 8.55
CA ARG A 15 -11.20 20.20 8.89
C ARG A 15 -11.44 20.74 10.31
N ASP A 16 -12.67 20.60 10.80
CA ASP A 16 -13.10 21.14 12.09
C ASP A 16 -12.75 20.20 13.26
N ASN A 17 -12.38 18.94 12.96
CA ASN A 17 -11.93 17.95 13.94
C ASN A 17 -10.40 17.80 13.85
N LEU A 18 -9.67 18.35 14.82
CA LEU A 18 -8.21 18.38 14.82
C LEU A 18 -7.56 16.99 14.68
N LEU A 19 -8.16 15.97 15.31
CA LEU A 19 -7.63 14.60 15.30
C LEU A 19 -7.80 13.96 13.91
N GLN A 20 -9.00 14.05 13.33
CA GLN A 20 -9.27 13.54 11.98
C GLN A 20 -8.52 14.33 10.91
N PHE A 21 -8.41 15.65 11.08
CA PHE A 21 -7.66 16.51 10.16
C PHE A 21 -6.16 16.17 10.17
N THR A 22 -5.60 15.84 11.33
CA THR A 22 -4.21 15.37 11.44
C THR A 22 -4.03 14.03 10.73
N ALA A 23 -4.94 13.07 10.96
CA ALA A 23 -4.91 11.79 10.25
C ALA A 23 -4.94 11.98 8.72
N VAL A 24 -5.85 12.82 8.20
CA VAL A 24 -5.92 13.07 6.74
C VAL A 24 -4.65 13.73 6.19
N LYS A 25 -3.98 14.60 6.94
CA LYS A 25 -2.68 15.15 6.52
C LYS A 25 -1.59 14.08 6.46
N MET A 26 -1.62 13.11 7.38
CA MET A 26 -0.70 11.98 7.36
C MET A 26 -0.94 11.10 6.12
N LEU A 27 -2.21 10.89 5.75
CA LEU A 27 -2.56 10.20 4.50
C LEU A 27 -2.10 10.98 3.26
N TRP A 28 -2.18 12.31 3.27
CA TRP A 28 -1.57 13.14 2.21
C TRP A 28 -0.07 12.92 2.08
N CYS A 29 0.65 12.80 3.20
CA CYS A 29 2.08 12.45 3.15
C CYS A 29 2.29 11.08 2.50
N LEU A 30 1.48 10.09 2.85
CA LEU A 30 1.56 8.76 2.24
C LEU A 30 1.26 8.79 0.73
N ILE A 31 0.23 9.54 0.31
CA ILE A 31 -0.10 9.77 -1.10
C ILE A 31 1.10 10.39 -1.84
N ILE A 32 1.75 11.39 -1.25
CA ILE A 32 2.89 12.06 -1.88
C ILE A 32 4.09 11.11 -2.00
N PHE A 33 4.51 10.50 -0.90
CA PHE A 33 5.73 9.69 -0.87
C PHE A 33 5.56 8.31 -1.51
N TRP A 34 4.50 7.59 -1.18
CA TRP A 34 4.29 6.26 -1.75
C TRP A 34 3.64 6.34 -3.13
N VAL A 35 2.47 6.97 -3.24
CA VAL A 35 1.71 6.91 -4.48
C VAL A 35 2.35 7.73 -5.59
N PHE A 36 2.71 8.99 -5.33
CA PHE A 36 3.30 9.83 -6.36
C PHE A 36 4.78 9.54 -6.57
N VAL A 37 5.63 9.59 -5.53
CA VAL A 37 7.08 9.40 -5.70
C VAL A 37 7.39 7.94 -6.02
N CYS A 38 7.08 6.99 -5.13
CA CYS A 38 7.37 5.57 -5.40
C CYS A 38 6.56 5.03 -6.59
N GLY A 39 5.28 5.39 -6.74
CA GLY A 39 4.47 4.97 -7.89
C GLY A 39 5.01 5.49 -9.22
N SER A 40 5.53 6.72 -9.28
CA SER A 40 6.19 7.24 -10.49
C SER A 40 7.49 6.49 -10.77
N LEU A 41 8.30 6.21 -9.75
CA LEU A 41 9.53 5.41 -9.89
C LEU A 41 9.21 4.00 -10.40
N ILE A 42 8.21 3.34 -9.80
CA ILE A 42 7.69 2.04 -10.23
C ILE A 42 7.29 2.08 -11.71
N TYR A 43 6.56 3.12 -12.12
CA TYR A 43 6.12 3.26 -13.50
C TYR A 43 7.30 3.50 -14.46
N LEU A 44 8.21 4.41 -14.13
CA LEU A 44 9.35 4.78 -14.99
C LEU A 44 10.32 3.62 -15.15
N PHE A 45 10.62 2.89 -14.09
CA PHE A 45 11.57 1.78 -14.09
C PHE A 45 10.93 0.41 -14.37
N ARG A 46 9.63 0.34 -14.69
CA ARG A 46 8.89 -0.93 -14.91
C ARG A 46 9.55 -1.86 -15.93
N ASN A 47 10.01 -1.32 -17.05
CA ASN A 47 10.60 -2.11 -18.14
C ASN A 47 11.94 -2.71 -17.70
N LEU A 48 12.72 -1.93 -16.96
CA LEU A 48 13.99 -2.39 -16.40
C LEU A 48 13.74 -3.48 -15.36
N PHE A 49 12.78 -3.27 -14.46
CA PHE A 49 12.38 -4.25 -13.47
C PHE A 49 11.98 -5.57 -14.13
N TRP A 50 11.05 -5.55 -15.09
CA TRP A 50 10.59 -6.76 -15.78
C TRP A 50 11.71 -7.46 -16.55
N LYS A 51 12.65 -6.72 -17.16
CA LYS A 51 13.81 -7.32 -17.84
C LYS A 51 14.64 -8.21 -16.92
N TYR A 52 14.78 -7.86 -15.64
CA TYR A 52 15.51 -8.67 -14.66
C TYR A 52 14.60 -9.69 -13.96
N TYR A 53 13.39 -9.27 -13.58
CA TYR A 53 12.41 -10.11 -12.89
C TYR A 53 12.03 -11.37 -13.68
N LEU A 54 11.90 -11.27 -15.01
CA LEU A 54 11.55 -12.41 -15.87
C LEU A 54 12.75 -13.36 -16.09
N LYS A 55 13.99 -12.92 -15.84
CA LYS A 55 15.18 -13.79 -15.91
C LYS A 55 15.34 -14.70 -14.69
N ILE A 56 14.63 -14.41 -13.60
CA ILE A 56 14.69 -15.20 -12.37
C ILE A 56 13.86 -16.47 -12.56
N SER A 57 14.53 -17.63 -12.51
CA SER A 57 13.96 -18.97 -12.75
C SER A 57 13.15 -19.55 -11.59
N TRP A 58 12.90 -18.78 -10.54
CA TRP A 58 12.16 -19.24 -9.36
C TRP A 58 10.68 -19.50 -9.67
N PRO A 59 10.01 -20.40 -8.92
CA PRO A 59 8.57 -20.55 -9.00
C PRO A 59 7.86 -19.20 -8.84
N PHE A 60 6.89 -18.92 -9.71
CA PHE A 60 6.18 -17.64 -9.74
C PHE A 60 5.65 -17.22 -8.37
N ALA A 61 5.06 -18.14 -7.60
CA ALA A 61 4.53 -17.83 -6.27
C ALA A 61 5.61 -17.29 -5.30
N ILE A 62 6.80 -17.91 -5.29
CA ILE A 62 7.91 -17.49 -4.45
C ILE A 62 8.43 -16.13 -4.91
N LYS A 63 8.65 -15.99 -6.23
CA LYS A 63 9.14 -14.76 -6.84
C LYS A 63 8.17 -13.59 -6.60
N PHE A 64 6.88 -13.79 -6.85
CA PHE A 64 5.83 -12.82 -6.57
C PHE A 64 5.83 -12.40 -5.10
N THR A 65 5.76 -13.37 -4.20
CA THR A 65 5.62 -13.11 -2.76
C THR A 65 6.79 -12.31 -2.23
N ILE A 66 8.03 -12.70 -2.54
CA ILE A 66 9.23 -12.00 -2.06
C ILE A 66 9.26 -10.55 -2.55
N PHE A 67 9.06 -10.32 -3.84
CA PHE A 67 9.12 -8.97 -4.38
C PHE A 67 7.95 -8.10 -3.90
N ALA A 68 6.75 -8.66 -3.78
CA ALA A 68 5.61 -7.94 -3.21
C ALA A 68 5.84 -7.60 -1.73
N THR A 69 6.43 -8.51 -0.95
CA THR A 69 6.83 -8.23 0.44
C THR A 69 7.88 -7.13 0.52
N ILE A 70 8.83 -7.05 -0.43
CA ILE A 70 9.80 -5.94 -0.46
C ILE A 70 9.08 -4.59 -0.66
N PHE A 71 8.13 -4.50 -1.59
CA PHE A 71 7.36 -3.26 -1.76
C PHE A 71 6.52 -2.93 -0.53
N PHE A 72 5.94 -3.95 0.10
CA PHE A 72 5.21 -3.80 1.36
C PHE A 72 6.10 -3.22 2.48
N LEU A 73 7.31 -3.77 2.64
CA LEU A 73 8.29 -3.28 3.62
C LEU A 73 8.72 -1.83 3.36
N ILE A 74 8.88 -1.44 2.09
CA ILE A 74 9.23 -0.06 1.73
C ILE A 74 8.09 0.90 2.08
N GLU A 75 6.85 0.51 1.81
CA GLU A 75 5.68 1.32 2.15
C GLU A 75 5.56 1.50 3.67
N GLU A 76 5.71 0.42 4.44
CA GLU A 76 5.72 0.46 5.91
C GLU A 76 6.85 1.35 6.45
N PHE A 77 8.04 1.29 5.84
CA PHE A 77 9.13 2.17 6.21
C PHE A 77 8.76 3.66 6.01
N ILE A 78 8.06 3.97 4.92
CA ILE A 78 7.55 5.33 4.65
C ILE A 78 6.48 5.71 5.68
N ALA A 79 5.51 4.84 5.95
CA ALA A 79 4.42 5.10 6.89
C ALA A 79 4.96 5.34 8.32
N VAL A 80 5.88 4.50 8.79
CA VAL A 80 6.56 4.68 10.07
C VAL A 80 7.40 5.96 10.10
N SER A 81 8.07 6.31 9.00
CA SER A 81 8.81 7.57 8.89
C SER A 81 7.89 8.78 8.97
N ILE A 82 6.68 8.71 8.41
CA ILE A 82 5.67 9.77 8.53
C ILE A 82 5.26 9.96 10.00
N ASN A 83 4.96 8.86 10.70
CA ASN A 83 4.63 8.88 12.13
C ASN A 83 5.77 9.48 12.96
N ASN A 84 7.01 9.11 12.69
CA ASN A 84 8.14 9.50 13.55
C ASN A 84 8.64 10.93 13.28
N TYR A 85 8.74 11.34 12.02
CA TYR A 85 9.37 12.62 11.66
C TYR A 85 8.36 13.75 11.47
N PHE A 86 7.21 13.48 10.86
CA PHE A 86 6.23 14.53 10.55
C PHE A 86 5.18 14.69 11.66
N TYR A 87 4.79 13.59 12.30
CA TYR A 87 3.71 13.57 13.31
C TYR A 87 4.04 12.76 14.58
N PRO A 88 5.13 13.10 15.30
CA PRO A 88 5.53 12.37 16.49
C PRO A 88 4.41 12.34 17.55
N ILE A 89 4.27 11.19 18.24
CA ILE A 89 3.19 10.86 19.20
C ILE A 89 2.97 11.94 20.26
N THR A 90 3.98 12.74 20.61
CA THR A 90 3.87 13.87 21.54
C THR A 90 2.86 14.93 21.12
N LYS A 91 2.41 14.95 19.86
CA LYS A 91 1.37 15.87 19.35
C LYS A 91 -0.07 15.36 19.50
N GLY A 92 -0.34 14.31 20.28
CA GLY A 92 -1.68 13.70 20.37
C GLY A 92 -2.17 13.13 19.03
N ALA A 93 -1.21 12.70 18.20
CA ALA A 93 -1.44 12.31 16.82
C ALA A 93 -2.02 10.88 16.73
N VAL A 94 -2.94 10.70 15.79
CA VAL A 94 -3.34 9.37 15.29
C VAL A 94 -2.11 8.69 14.70
N VAL A 95 -1.94 7.39 14.90
CA VAL A 95 -0.81 6.64 14.32
C VAL A 95 -1.28 6.03 13.00
N LEU A 96 -0.55 6.26 11.90
CA LEU A 96 -0.85 5.62 10.59
C LEU A 96 -0.67 4.09 10.64
N THR A 97 0.25 3.62 11.47
CA THR A 97 0.64 2.21 11.60
C THR A 97 0.31 1.72 12.99
N ALA A 98 0.27 0.40 13.19
CA ALA A 98 0.00 -0.19 14.50
C ALA A 98 1.04 0.19 15.58
N SER A 99 2.26 0.55 15.17
CA SER A 99 3.34 1.01 16.06
C SER A 99 4.25 2.02 15.35
N THR A 100 4.93 2.87 16.12
CA THR A 100 6.02 3.75 15.65
C THR A 100 7.36 3.05 15.48
N ASN A 101 7.47 1.80 15.95
CA ASN A 101 8.67 1.00 15.77
C ASN A 101 8.53 0.11 14.53
N TYR A 102 9.37 0.36 13.52
CA TYR A 102 9.39 -0.40 12.27
C TYR A 102 9.48 -1.91 12.47
N TRP A 103 10.30 -2.36 13.42
CA TRP A 103 10.49 -3.78 13.69
C TRP A 103 9.25 -4.44 14.29
N GLU A 104 8.54 -3.72 15.16
CA GLU A 104 7.29 -4.19 15.77
C GLU A 104 6.18 -4.28 14.71
N VAL A 105 6.04 -3.25 13.88
CA VAL A 105 5.06 -3.24 12.78
C VAL A 105 5.25 -4.44 11.87
N ILE A 106 6.48 -4.70 11.44
CA ILE A 106 6.78 -5.81 10.53
C ILE A 106 6.57 -7.16 11.20
N SER A 107 7.09 -7.34 12.41
CA SER A 107 7.11 -8.66 13.05
C SER A 107 5.77 -9.06 13.66
N GLN A 108 4.91 -8.11 14.04
CA GLN A 108 3.71 -8.40 14.81
C GLN A 108 2.41 -8.02 14.10
N HIS A 109 2.45 -7.11 13.13
CA HIS A 109 1.21 -6.54 12.59
C HIS A 109 1.06 -6.72 11.08
N SER A 110 2.14 -6.53 10.32
CA SER A 110 1.99 -6.36 8.89
C SER A 110 2.53 -7.56 8.09
N VAL A 111 3.83 -7.81 8.09
CA VAL A 111 4.41 -8.87 7.22
C VAL A 111 3.85 -10.27 7.52
N VAL A 112 3.60 -10.59 8.79
CA VAL A 112 3.06 -11.91 9.18
C VAL A 112 1.65 -12.15 8.59
N ILE A 113 0.82 -11.11 8.54
CA ILE A 113 -0.54 -11.20 7.99
C ILE A 113 -0.52 -11.10 6.46
N PHE A 114 0.39 -10.29 5.90
CA PHE A 114 0.45 -10.04 4.46
C PHE A 114 1.08 -11.19 3.66
N ILE A 115 1.99 -11.99 4.22
CA ILE A 115 2.60 -13.11 3.47
C ILE A 115 1.55 -14.16 3.03
N PRO A 116 0.67 -14.69 3.90
CA PRO A 116 -0.35 -15.66 3.49
C PRO A 116 -1.26 -15.15 2.36
N ILE A 117 -1.71 -13.90 2.44
CA ILE A 117 -2.58 -13.32 1.41
C ILE A 117 -1.83 -13.10 0.10
N LEU A 118 -0.54 -12.73 0.13
CA LEU A 118 0.29 -12.64 -1.07
C LEU A 118 0.49 -14.00 -1.74
N VAL A 119 0.69 -15.07 -0.96
CA VAL A 119 0.80 -16.43 -1.51
C VAL A 119 -0.52 -16.84 -2.19
N ILE A 120 -1.65 -16.64 -1.52
CA ILE A 120 -2.98 -16.94 -2.10
C ILE A 120 -3.21 -16.10 -3.37
N PHE A 121 -2.87 -14.82 -3.33
CA PHE A 121 -3.04 -13.93 -4.47
C PHE A 121 -2.11 -14.30 -5.64
N SER A 122 -0.93 -14.85 -5.38
CA SER A 122 -0.06 -15.39 -6.43
C SER A 122 -0.72 -16.55 -7.18
N LEU A 123 -1.46 -17.41 -6.47
CA LEU A 123 -2.23 -18.49 -7.09
C LEU A 123 -3.39 -17.92 -7.90
N PHE A 124 -4.07 -16.89 -7.38
CA PHE A 124 -5.14 -16.18 -8.08
C PHE A 124 -4.64 -15.56 -9.40
N ILE A 125 -3.50 -14.86 -9.38
CA ILE A 125 -2.87 -14.30 -10.59
C ILE A 125 -2.60 -15.40 -11.62
N LYS A 126 -2.03 -16.53 -11.19
CA LYS A 126 -1.68 -17.65 -12.08
C LYS A 126 -2.92 -18.32 -12.66
N PHE A 127 -3.95 -18.55 -11.85
CA PHE A 127 -5.18 -19.23 -12.26
C PHE A 127 -6.01 -18.38 -13.23
N PHE A 128 -6.18 -17.09 -12.93
CA PHE A 128 -6.96 -16.16 -13.75
C PHE A 128 -6.14 -15.45 -14.83
N LYS A 129 -4.84 -15.76 -14.96
CA LYS A 129 -3.89 -15.16 -15.91
C LYS A 129 -3.97 -13.63 -15.90
N LEU A 130 -3.92 -13.04 -14.70
CA LEU A 130 -4.06 -11.61 -14.53
C LEU A 130 -2.85 -10.87 -15.11
N ASN A 131 -3.11 -9.76 -15.80
CA ASN A 131 -2.07 -8.82 -16.19
C ASN A 131 -1.74 -7.87 -15.02
N PRO A 132 -0.59 -7.17 -15.05
CA PRO A 132 -0.19 -6.27 -13.97
C PRO A 132 -1.23 -5.21 -13.58
N GLN A 133 -1.97 -4.67 -14.56
CA GLN A 133 -3.00 -3.65 -14.34
C GLN A 133 -4.21 -4.22 -13.59
N LYS A 134 -4.65 -5.43 -13.96
CA LYS A 134 -5.72 -6.14 -13.25
C LYS A 134 -5.27 -6.51 -11.85
N SER A 135 -4.06 -7.04 -11.69
CA SER A 135 -3.50 -7.39 -10.38
C SER A 135 -3.44 -6.18 -9.45
N PHE A 136 -2.98 -5.04 -9.95
CA PHE A 136 -3.03 -3.75 -9.23
C PHE A 136 -4.44 -3.44 -8.74
N LEU A 137 -5.44 -3.51 -9.62
CA LEU A 137 -6.81 -3.16 -9.27
C LEU A 137 -7.43 -4.15 -8.27
N TYR A 138 -7.32 -5.46 -8.55
CA TYR A 138 -7.91 -6.50 -7.69
C TYR A 138 -7.29 -6.49 -6.29
N PHE A 139 -5.96 -6.41 -6.20
CA PHE A 139 -5.31 -6.36 -4.90
C PHE A 139 -5.57 -5.03 -4.19
N GLY A 140 -5.65 -3.93 -4.94
CA GLY A 140 -6.09 -2.64 -4.42
C GLY A 140 -7.49 -2.69 -3.79
N ILE A 141 -8.44 -3.37 -4.45
CA ILE A 141 -9.79 -3.57 -3.90
C ILE A 141 -9.75 -4.47 -2.66
N ILE A 142 -9.01 -5.58 -2.70
CA ILE A 142 -8.86 -6.49 -1.54
C ILE A 142 -8.30 -5.74 -0.34
N GLY A 143 -7.25 -4.95 -0.53
CA GLY A 143 -6.66 -4.13 0.53
C GLY A 143 -7.62 -3.05 1.04
N THR A 144 -8.37 -2.40 0.15
CA THR A 144 -9.42 -1.45 0.56
C THR A 144 -10.50 -2.13 1.42
N LEU A 145 -10.91 -3.35 1.07
CA LEU A 145 -11.87 -4.12 1.86
C LEU A 145 -11.30 -4.52 3.23
N ALA A 146 -10.01 -4.82 3.31
CA ALA A 146 -9.32 -5.06 4.57
C ALA A 146 -9.30 -3.80 5.46
N GLU A 147 -9.04 -2.63 4.88
CA GLU A 147 -9.08 -1.36 5.62
C GLU A 147 -10.50 -0.97 6.06
N ILE A 148 -11.53 -1.38 5.32
CA ILE A 148 -12.92 -1.20 5.75
C ILE A 148 -13.27 -2.15 6.90
N SER A 149 -12.76 -3.38 6.91
CA SER A 149 -13.05 -4.33 7.98
C SER A 149 -12.40 -3.93 9.31
N ILE A 150 -11.28 -3.20 9.26
CA ILE A 150 -10.55 -2.72 10.43
C ILE A 150 -10.97 -1.29 10.82
N GLY A 151 -10.93 -0.35 9.87
CA GLY A 151 -11.18 1.08 10.08
C GLY A 151 -12.64 1.52 9.91
N GLY A 152 -13.52 0.61 9.48
CA GLY A 152 -14.96 0.86 9.31
C GLY A 152 -15.33 1.56 8.00
N VAL A 153 -16.60 1.96 7.90
CA VAL A 153 -17.21 2.49 6.66
C VAL A 153 -16.56 3.80 6.20
N MET A 154 -15.95 4.57 7.11
CA MET A 154 -15.26 5.82 6.75
C MET A 154 -14.05 5.58 5.84
N SER A 155 -13.41 4.40 5.90
CA SER A 155 -12.34 4.00 4.98
C SER A 155 -12.79 3.93 3.51
N LEU A 156 -14.11 3.81 3.24
CA LEU A 156 -14.64 3.91 1.86
C LEU A 156 -14.40 5.29 1.25
N LEU A 157 -14.33 6.36 2.03
CA LEU A 157 -14.02 7.69 1.51
C LEU A 157 -12.57 7.78 1.01
N GLU A 158 -11.73 6.86 1.46
CA GLU A 158 -10.30 6.77 1.12
C GLU A 158 -10.01 5.64 0.13
N PHE A 159 -11.04 5.01 -0.45
CA PHE A 159 -10.90 3.83 -1.32
C PHE A 159 -9.85 4.03 -2.42
N ALA A 160 -9.80 5.22 -3.03
CA ALA A 160 -8.86 5.48 -4.10
C ALA A 160 -7.42 5.42 -3.58
N MET A 161 -7.16 5.95 -2.38
CA MET A 161 -5.84 5.91 -1.76
C MET A 161 -5.42 4.48 -1.49
N TRP A 162 -6.29 3.68 -0.85
CA TRP A 162 -6.01 2.29 -0.54
C TRP A 162 -5.79 1.42 -1.79
N ILE A 163 -6.58 1.64 -2.85
CA ILE A 163 -6.33 0.97 -4.14
C ILE A 163 -4.92 1.27 -4.66
N PHE A 164 -4.47 2.52 -4.59
CA PHE A 164 -3.11 2.87 -5.00
C PHE A 164 -2.04 2.29 -4.07
N VAL A 165 -2.24 2.34 -2.75
CA VAL A 165 -1.29 1.83 -1.77
C VAL A 165 -1.03 0.35 -2.01
N TYR A 166 -2.07 -0.48 -1.92
CA TYR A 166 -1.93 -1.94 -2.05
C TYR A 166 -1.67 -2.36 -3.49
N GLY A 167 -2.31 -1.72 -4.46
CA GLY A 167 -2.13 -2.06 -5.87
C GLY A 167 -0.69 -1.88 -6.33
N LEU A 168 -0.01 -0.81 -5.89
CA LEU A 168 1.39 -0.56 -6.25
C LEU A 168 2.33 -1.66 -5.74
N MET A 169 2.05 -2.26 -4.57
CA MET A 169 2.87 -3.33 -4.00
C MET A 169 2.94 -4.56 -4.89
N VAL A 170 1.87 -4.85 -5.63
CA VAL A 170 1.76 -6.07 -6.47
C VAL A 170 1.88 -5.78 -7.97
N TYR A 171 1.89 -4.52 -8.38
CA TYR A 171 1.90 -4.15 -9.80
C TYR A 171 3.10 -4.74 -10.55
N LEU A 172 4.33 -4.49 -10.10
CA LEU A 172 5.51 -5.00 -10.77
C LEU A 172 5.67 -6.53 -10.62
N PRO A 173 5.52 -7.13 -9.42
CA PRO A 173 5.73 -8.55 -9.23
C PRO A 173 4.67 -9.45 -9.89
N SER A 174 3.52 -8.92 -10.28
CA SER A 174 2.42 -9.71 -10.85
C SER A 174 2.58 -10.07 -12.33
N ARG A 175 3.70 -9.69 -12.97
CA ARG A 175 3.97 -10.08 -14.36
C ARG A 175 4.30 -11.58 -14.42
N VAL A 176 3.39 -12.35 -15.02
CA VAL A 176 3.61 -13.76 -15.38
C VAL A 176 4.23 -13.82 -16.78
N ASP A 177 5.15 -14.76 -16.98
CA ASP A 177 5.76 -15.11 -18.29
C ASP A 177 4.72 -15.71 -19.25
#